data_AF-A0A3A0DDT1-F1
#
_entry.id   AF-A0A3A0DDT1-F1
#
_cell.length_a   1.000
_cell.length_b   1.000
_cell.length_c   1.000
_cell.angle_alpha   90.00
_cell.angle_beta   90.00
_cell.angle_gamma   90.00
#
_symmetry.space_group_name_H-M   'P 1'
#
loop_
_entity.id
_entity.type
_entity.pdbx_description
1 polymer ?
#
loop_
_entity_poly.entity_id
_entity_poly.type
_entity_poly.pdbx_seq_one_letter_code
_entity_poly.pdbx_strand_id
1 'polypeptide(L)' 'MLGVSVSLSEAEVHWREFFAELQQRGLHGVQMITSDDHAGLAAARQARFPG' A
#
# COMPACT_ATOMS: atom_id res chain seq x y z
N MET A 1 1.83 -13.27 -8.10
CA MET A 1 1.70 -11.80 -8.19
C MET A 1 0.51 -11.37 -7.34
N LEU A 2 0.67 -10.42 -6.41
CA LEU A 2 -0.43 -10.00 -5.50
C LEU A 2 -1.27 -8.87 -6.07
N GLY A 3 -0.71 -7.91 -6.81
CA GLY A 3 -1.44 -6.83 -7.49
C GLY A 3 -0.48 -5.94 -8.26
N VAL A 4 -1.00 -5.17 -9.21
CA VAL A 4 -0.28 -4.11 -9.94
C VAL A 4 -1.22 -2.93 -10.07
N SER A 5 -0.73 -1.74 -9.75
CA SER A 5 -1.42 -0.48 -10.00
C SER A 5 -0.52 0.43 -10.84
N VAL A 6 -1.14 1.26 -11.67
CA VAL A 6 -0.47 2.30 -12.46
C VAL A 6 -1.15 3.62 -12.12
N SER A 7 -0.36 4.61 -11.73
CA SER A 7 -0.86 5.95 -11.42
C SER A 7 0.06 7.01 -12.01
N LEU A 8 -0.50 8.20 -12.20
CA LEU A 8 0.20 9.39 -12.69
C LEU A 8 1.13 10.02 -11.64
N SER A 9 1.05 9.58 -10.38
CA SER A 9 1.85 10.11 -9.27
C SER A 9 2.03 9.09 -8.15
N GLU A 10 3.15 9.15 -7.45
CA GLU A 10 3.46 8.36 -6.25
C GLU A 10 2.83 8.92 -4.96
N ALA A 11 1.78 9.73 -5.09
CA ALA A 11 1.04 10.27 -3.97
C ALA A 11 0.47 9.17 -3.05
N GLU A 12 0.36 9.50 -1.76
CA GLU A 12 -0.18 8.61 -0.73
C GLU A 12 -1.53 8.00 -1.10
N VAL A 13 -2.43 8.79 -1.70
CA VAL A 13 -3.79 8.35 -2.03
C VAL A 13 -3.78 7.11 -2.92
N HIS A 14 -2.90 7.05 -3.91
CA HIS A 14 -2.79 5.91 -4.82
C HIS A 14 -2.28 4.66 -4.12
N TRP A 15 -1.28 4.80 -3.24
CA TRP A 15 -0.79 3.68 -2.42
C TRP A 15 -1.85 3.19 -1.45
N ARG A 16 -2.63 4.10 -0.85
CA ARG A 16 -3.70 3.77 0.09
C ARG A 16 -4.86 3.04 -0.57
N GLU A 17 -5.17 3.38 -1.82
CA GLU A 17 -6.15 2.67 -2.65
C GLU A 17 -5.64 1.28 -3.03
N PHE A 18 -4.39 1.18 -3.52
CA PHE A 18 -3.78 -0.10 -3.85
C PHE A 18 -3.75 -1.06 -2.66
N PHE A 19 -3.35 -0.60 -1.47
CA PHE A 19 -3.40 -1.42 -0.27
C PHE A 19 -4.82 -1.83 0.13
N ALA A 20 -5.83 -0.97 -0.09
CA ALA A 20 -7.22 -1.32 0.17
C ALA A 20 -7.69 -2.45 -0.76
N GLU A 21 -7.34 -2.40 -2.04
CA GLU A 21 -7.67 -3.46 -3.01
C GLU A 21 -7.05 -4.81 -2.60
N LEU A 22 -5.81 -4.80 -2.10
CA LEU A 22 -5.17 -6.02 -1.60
C LEU A 22 -5.90 -6.57 -0.35
N GLN A 23 -6.30 -5.70 0.58
CA GLN A 23 -7.04 -6.11 1.78
C GLN A 23 -8.43 -6.67 1.44
N GLN A 24 -9.15 -6.03 0.51
CA GLN A 24 -10.44 -6.51 0.01
C GLN A 24 -10.34 -7.91 -0.60
N ARG A 25 -9.17 -8.25 -1.16
CA ARG A 25 -8.87 -9.58 -1.73
C ARG A 25 -8.35 -10.57 -0.70
N GLY A 26 -8.34 -10.20 0.57
CA GLY A 26 -7.97 -11.08 1.67
C GLY A 26 -6.50 -11.01 2.07
N LEU A 27 -5.79 -9.93 1.75
CA LEU A 27 -4.46 -9.71 2.33
C LEU A 27 -4.61 -9.21 3.79
N HIS A 28 -4.19 -10.04 4.74
CA HIS A 28 -4.18 -9.72 6.17
C HIS A 28 -2.98 -10.40 6.85
N GLY A 29 -2.61 -9.95 8.05
CA GLY A 29 -1.46 -10.48 8.79
C GLY A 29 -0.10 -10.15 8.19
N VAL A 30 0.00 -9.04 7.45
CA VAL A 30 1.26 -8.58 6.84
C VAL A 30 2.25 -8.18 7.94
N GLN A 31 3.41 -8.84 8.00
CA GLN A 31 4.44 -8.59 9.01
C GLN A 31 5.56 -7.66 8.51
N MET A 32 5.75 -7.56 7.20
CA MET A 32 6.82 -6.77 6.60
C MET A 32 6.38 -6.21 5.25
N ILE A 33 6.64 -4.92 5.04
CA ILE A 33 6.52 -4.24 3.76
C ILE A 33 7.87 -3.55 3.52
N THR A 34 8.50 -3.84 2.39
CA THR A 34 9.77 -3.23 1.99
C THR A 34 9.55 -2.45 0.71
N SER A 35 9.96 -1.20 0.71
CA SER A 35 9.96 -0.30 -0.45
C SER A 35 11.26 0.50 -0.44
N ASP A 36 11.55 1.12 -1.57
CA ASP A 36 12.43 2.28 -1.66
C ASP A 36 11.80 3.51 -0.98
N ASP A 37 12.58 4.60 -0.92
CA ASP A 37 12.25 5.81 -0.17
C ASP A 37 11.15 6.64 -0.86
N HIS A 38 9.90 6.27 -0.59
CA HIS A 38 8.71 7.00 -1.05
C HIS A 38 7.84 7.41 0.13
N ALA A 39 7.80 8.72 0.42
CA ALA A 39 7.02 9.29 1.51
C ALA A 39 5.52 8.96 1.45
N GLY A 40 4.94 8.89 0.24
CA GLY A 40 3.53 8.53 0.03
C GLY A 40 3.22 7.09 0.46
N LEU A 41 4.16 6.16 0.25
CA LEU A 41 3.99 4.75 0.63
C LEU A 41 4.09 4.58 2.14
N ALA A 42 5.00 5.30 2.80
CA ALA A 42 5.13 5.28 4.26
C ALA A 42 3.82 5.73 4.95
N ALA A 43 3.22 6.83 4.49
CA ALA A 43 1.95 7.32 5.01
C ALA A 43 0.78 6.36 4.71
N ALA A 44 0.69 5.84 3.48
CA ALA A 44 -0.34 4.87 3.11
C ALA A 44 -0.24 3.56 3.91
N ARG A 45 0.99 3.11 4.19
CA ARG A 45 1.25 1.93 5.04
C ARG A 45 0.71 2.15 6.44
N GLN A 46 1.00 3.29 7.07
CA GLN A 46 0.46 3.62 8.39
C GLN A 46 -1.08 3.68 8.40
N ALA A 47 -1.68 4.20 7.32
CA ALA A 47 -3.13 4.31 7.20
C ALA A 47 -3.86 2.96 7.02
N ARG A 48 -3.22 1.96 6.41
CA ARG A 48 -3.87 0.67 6.06
C ARG A 48 -3.39 -0.52 6.87
N PHE A 49 -2.16 -0.50 7.34
CA PHE A 49 -1.56 -1.56 8.14
C PHE A 49 -1.05 -0.98 9.48
N PRO A 50 -1.96 -0.56 10.39
CA PRO A 50 -1.59 -0.16 11.74
C PRO A 50 -1.19 -1.42 12.53
N GLY A 51 0.10 -1.69 12.63
CA GLY A 51 0.68 -2.86 13.28
C GLY A 51 2.19 -2.84 13.21
#